data_AF-A0AAD8MHI0-F1
#
_entry.id   AF-A0AAD8MHI0-F1
#
_cell.length_a   1.000
_cell.length_b   1.000
_cell.length_c   1.000
_cell.angle_alpha   90.00
_cell.angle_beta   90.00
_cell.angle_gamma   90.00
#
_symmetry.space_group_name_H-M   'P 1'
#
loop_
_entity.id
_entity.type
_entity.pdbx_description
1 polymer ?
#
loop_
_entity_poly.entity_id
_entity_poly.type
_entity_poly.pdbx_seq_one_letter_code
_entity_poly.pdbx_strand_id
1 'polypeptide(L)'
;MSAPKATAGIKVPPFTRNDFGLWKMKMLLFIKASNPLYIGILENGPYLPMKSIEETTTPEGNRIPAGTQPKDISEYTDSDKELIRLDTGLMLILTDSADKEMSYQIMSCTSGKHM
;
A
#
# COMPACT_ATOMS: atom_id res chain seq x y z
N MET A 1 1.95 -5.58 -21.50
CA MET A 1 2.10 -6.24 -20.18
C MET A 1 0.73 -6.73 -19.76
N SER A 2 0.57 -8.03 -19.50
CA SER A 2 -0.71 -8.61 -19.12
C SER A 2 -1.03 -8.24 -17.67
N ALA A 3 -2.24 -7.72 -17.39
CA ALA A 3 -2.70 -7.51 -16.04
C ALA A 3 -2.69 -8.84 -15.25
N PRO A 4 -2.29 -8.85 -13.97
CA PRO A 4 -2.42 -10.05 -13.15
C PRO A 4 -3.89 -10.47 -13.12
N LYS A 5 -4.14 -11.72 -13.50
CA LYS A 5 -5.46 -12.33 -13.47
C LYS A 5 -5.91 -12.33 -12.01
N ALA A 6 -6.95 -11.56 -11.69
CA ALA A 6 -7.51 -11.49 -10.35
C ALA A 6 -7.68 -12.91 -9.78
N THR A 7 -7.47 -13.05 -8.48
CA THR A 7 -7.75 -14.23 -7.65
C THR A 7 -9.25 -14.56 -7.60
N ALA A 8 -9.97 -14.44 -8.73
CA ALA A 8 -11.43 -14.40 -8.90
C ALA A 8 -12.18 -15.69 -8.49
N GLY A 9 -11.54 -16.60 -7.75
CA GLY A 9 -12.17 -17.75 -7.11
C GLY A 9 -11.61 -18.11 -5.74
N ILE A 10 -10.58 -17.41 -5.24
CA ILE A 10 -9.99 -17.67 -3.92
C ILE A 10 -10.65 -16.70 -2.95
N LYS A 11 -11.29 -17.22 -1.91
CA LYS A 11 -11.87 -16.40 -0.84
C LYS A 11 -10.78 -15.88 0.09
N VAL A 12 -10.97 -14.67 0.58
CA VAL A 12 -10.14 -14.10 1.66
C VAL A 12 -10.15 -15.07 2.85
N PRO A 13 -8.99 -15.49 3.38
CA PRO A 13 -8.93 -16.39 4.52
C PRO A 13 -9.58 -15.75 5.76
N PRO A 14 -10.62 -16.34 6.36
CA PRO A 14 -11.31 -15.73 7.51
C PRO A 14 -10.42 -15.78 8.75
N PHE A 15 -10.45 -14.71 9.55
CA PHE A 15 -9.72 -14.60 10.79
C PHE A 15 -10.31 -15.51 11.87
N THR A 16 -9.45 -16.28 12.54
CA THR A 16 -9.82 -17.15 13.66
C THR A 16 -8.77 -17.02 14.76
N ARG A 17 -9.17 -16.54 15.95
CA ARG A 17 -8.24 -16.33 17.08
C ARG A 17 -7.50 -17.61 17.48
N ASN A 18 -8.19 -18.75 17.45
CA ASN A 18 -7.63 -20.05 17.84
C ASN A 18 -6.50 -20.53 16.90
N ASP A 19 -6.50 -20.07 15.65
CA ASP A 19 -5.56 -20.50 14.60
C ASP A 19 -4.85 -19.30 13.94
N PHE A 20 -4.52 -18.29 14.75
CA PHE A 20 -3.89 -17.05 14.27
C PHE A 20 -2.66 -17.31 13.38
N GLY A 21 -1.80 -18.25 13.77
CA GLY A 21 -0.60 -18.58 13.00
C GLY A 21 -0.90 -19.12 11.60
N LEU A 22 -1.90 -20.02 11.49
CA LEU A 22 -2.34 -20.56 10.21
C LEU A 22 -3.04 -19.51 9.35
N TRP A 23 -3.89 -18.68 9.97
CA TRP A 23 -4.53 -17.56 9.31
C TRP A 23 -3.48 -16.61 8.72
N LYS A 24 -2.47 -16.21 9.50
CA LYS A 24 -1.40 -15.30 9.06
C LYS A 24 -0.67 -15.84 7.83
N MET A 25 -0.32 -17.12 7.82
CA MET A 25 0.34 -17.76 6.66
C MET A 25 -0.56 -17.76 5.42
N LYS A 26 -1.84 -18.14 5.56
CA LYS A 26 -2.80 -18.13 4.45
C LYS A 26 -3.07 -16.73 3.93
N MET A 27 -3.20 -15.75 4.82
CA MET A 27 -3.42 -14.35 4.46
C MET A 27 -2.22 -13.78 3.70
N LEU A 28 -1.00 -14.06 4.16
CA LEU A 28 0.21 -13.61 3.47
C LEU A 28 0.32 -14.19 2.05
N LEU A 29 -0.03 -15.48 1.87
CA LEU A 29 -0.10 -16.11 0.55
C LEU A 29 -1.17 -15.46 -0.33
N PHE A 30 -2.36 -15.20 0.22
CA PHE A 30 -3.46 -14.55 -0.48
C PHE A 30 -3.09 -13.14 -0.95
N ILE A 31 -2.49 -12.35 -0.07
CA ILE A 31 -2.03 -10.98 -0.38
C ILE A 31 -0.98 -11.00 -1.50
N LYS A 32 0.03 -11.88 -1.41
CA LYS A 32 1.04 -12.08 -2.47
C LYS A 32 0.43 -12.44 -3.81
N ALA A 33 -0.56 -13.34 -3.80
CA ALA A 33 -1.24 -13.79 -5.01
C ALA A 33 -2.17 -12.72 -5.60
N SER A 34 -2.75 -11.84 -4.77
CA SER A 34 -3.71 -10.82 -5.20
C SER A 34 -3.03 -9.65 -5.90
N ASN A 35 -1.94 -9.13 -5.34
CA ASN A 35 -1.09 -8.14 -5.99
C ASN A 35 0.32 -8.19 -5.39
N PRO A 36 1.38 -8.36 -6.21
CA PRO A 36 2.75 -8.42 -5.70
C PRO A 36 3.20 -7.16 -4.97
N LEU A 37 2.61 -6.00 -5.26
CA LEU A 37 2.96 -4.72 -4.62
C LEU A 37 2.43 -4.60 -3.19
N TYR A 38 1.44 -5.39 -2.78
CA TYR A 38 0.87 -5.31 -1.43
C TYR A 38 1.88 -5.67 -0.34
N ILE A 39 2.86 -6.51 -0.62
CA ILE A 39 3.92 -6.82 0.35
C ILE A 39 4.79 -5.60 0.62
N GLY A 40 5.15 -4.87 -0.44
CA GLY A 40 5.88 -3.61 -0.28
C GLY A 40 5.10 -2.59 0.55
N ILE A 41 3.77 -2.55 0.39
CA ILE A 41 2.89 -1.67 1.16
C ILE A 41 2.78 -2.09 2.63
N LEU A 42 2.65 -3.39 2.93
CA LEU A 42 2.67 -3.90 4.31
C LEU A 42 3.96 -3.53 5.04
N GLU A 43 5.10 -3.66 4.37
CA GLU A 43 6.41 -3.45 4.98
C GLU A 43 6.75 -1.95 5.11
N ASN A 44 6.47 -1.16 4.08
CA ASN A 44 6.99 0.21 3.96
C ASN A 44 5.92 1.28 4.18
N GLY A 45 4.65 0.93 4.04
CA GLY A 45 3.52 1.86 4.06
C GLY A 45 3.02 2.21 2.67
N PRO A 46 2.00 3.10 2.61
CA PRO A 46 1.37 3.48 1.35
C PRO A 46 2.37 4.16 0.42
N TYR A 47 2.11 4.03 -0.88
CA TYR A 47 2.93 4.69 -1.89
C TYR A 47 2.87 6.21 -1.73
N LEU A 48 4.05 6.85 -1.63
CA LEU A 48 4.20 8.31 -1.62
C LEU A 48 4.83 8.75 -2.96
N PRO A 49 4.07 9.42 -3.85
CA PRO A 49 4.61 9.93 -5.10
C PRO A 49 5.73 10.95 -4.88
N MET A 50 6.91 10.68 -5.44
CA MET A 50 8.09 11.54 -5.36
C MET A 50 8.46 12.09 -6.74
N LYS A 51 9.01 13.31 -6.79
CA LYS A 51 9.64 13.88 -7.98
C LYS A 51 11.12 14.17 -7.73
N SER A 52 11.91 14.05 -8.79
CA SER A 52 13.32 14.45 -8.79
C SER A 52 13.44 15.95 -8.97
N ILE A 53 14.37 16.55 -8.24
CA ILE A 53 14.77 17.93 -8.37
C ILE A 53 16.18 17.92 -8.94
N GLU A 54 16.38 18.63 -10.03
CA GLU A 54 17.71 18.82 -10.60
C GLU A 54 18.50 19.84 -9.78
N GLU A 55 19.82 19.71 -9.84
CA GLU A 55 20.70 20.67 -9.20
C GLU A 55 20.53 22.05 -9.86
N THR A 56 20.30 23.08 -9.05
CA THR A 56 20.06 24.45 -9.55
C THR A 56 20.81 25.47 -8.69
N THR A 57 21.27 26.54 -9.32
CA THR A 57 21.85 27.70 -8.60
C THR A 57 20.82 28.82 -8.52
N THR A 58 20.55 29.33 -7.32
CA THR A 58 19.64 30.48 -7.14
C THR A 58 20.26 31.74 -7.73
N PRO A 59 19.45 32.77 -8.03
CA PRO A 59 19.98 34.06 -8.50
C PRO A 59 21.00 34.70 -7.55
N GLU A 60 20.95 34.39 -6.24
CA GLU A 60 21.92 34.85 -5.25
C GLU A 60 23.21 33.99 -5.18
N GLY A 61 23.37 33.00 -6.06
CA GLY A 61 24.56 32.16 -6.15
C GLY A 61 24.56 30.93 -5.23
N ASN A 62 23.45 30.64 -4.53
CA ASN A 62 23.36 29.45 -3.68
C ASN A 62 23.10 28.20 -4.52
N ARG A 63 23.87 27.13 -4.28
CA ARG A 63 23.69 25.84 -4.97
C ARG A 63 22.68 24.98 -4.22
N ILE A 64 21.58 24.63 -4.87
CA ILE A 64 20.59 23.66 -4.40
C ILE A 64 20.97 22.30 -4.99
N PRO A 65 21.35 21.31 -4.17
CA PRO A 65 21.76 19.99 -4.65
C PRO A 65 20.57 19.23 -5.27
N ALA A 66 20.87 18.35 -6.23
CA ALA A 66 19.87 17.43 -6.75
C ALA A 66 19.32 16.53 -5.64
N GLY A 67 18.04 16.21 -5.71
CA GLY A 67 17.36 15.44 -4.67
C GLY A 67 16.00 14.92 -5.10
N THR A 68 15.23 14.45 -4.13
CA THR A 68 13.84 14.02 -4.33
C THR A 68 12.96 14.67 -3.29
N GLN A 69 11.75 15.08 -3.70
CA GLN A 69 10.73 15.57 -2.78
C GLN A 69 9.37 14.97 -3.12
N PRO A 70 8.42 14.96 -2.16
CA PRO A 70 7.04 14.59 -2.45
C PRO A 70 6.45 15.47 -3.56
N LYS A 71 5.71 14.85 -4.47
CA LYS A 71 4.89 15.58 -5.44
C LYS A 71 3.77 16.32 -4.72
N ASP A 72 3.41 17.49 -5.24
CA ASP A 72 2.14 18.10 -4.88
C ASP A 72 0.98 17.27 -5.45
N ILE A 73 -0.20 17.31 -4.82
CA ILE A 73 -1.38 16.55 -5.26
C ILE A 73 -1.76 16.90 -6.71
N SER A 74 -1.56 18.15 -7.13
CA SER A 74 -1.80 18.60 -8.50
C SER A 74 -0.88 17.93 -9.54
N GLU A 75 0.26 17.40 -9.11
CA GLU A 75 1.25 16.72 -9.95
C GLU A 75 1.02 15.19 -10.02
N TYR A 76 -0.02 14.66 -9.35
CA TYR A 76 -0.28 13.23 -9.31
C TYR A 76 -0.78 12.72 -10.66
N THR A 77 0.02 11.85 -11.25
CA THR A 77 -0.34 11.12 -12.47
C THR A 77 -1.37 10.04 -12.17
N ASP A 78 -2.01 9.49 -13.20
CA ASP A 78 -2.95 8.39 -13.02
C ASP A 78 -2.27 7.13 -12.47
N SER A 79 -1.00 6.91 -12.83
CA SER A 79 -0.17 5.85 -12.23
C SER A 79 0.06 6.06 -10.74
N ASP A 80 0.33 7.31 -10.31
CA ASP A 80 0.49 7.63 -8.88
C ASP A 80 -0.80 7.32 -8.11
N LYS A 81 -1.95 7.74 -8.65
CA LYS A 81 -3.27 7.49 -8.06
C LYS A 81 -3.58 6.01 -7.96
N GLU A 82 -3.23 5.23 -8.99
CA GLU A 82 -3.45 3.79 -8.98
C GLU A 82 -2.60 3.10 -7.91
N LEU A 83 -1.33 3.49 -7.76
CA LEU A 83 -0.47 2.96 -6.70
C LEU A 83 -0.94 3.35 -5.29
N ILE A 84 -1.48 4.56 -5.11
CA ILE A 84 -2.09 4.99 -3.84
C ILE A 84 -3.31 4.11 -3.51
N ARG A 85 -4.17 3.81 -4.50
CA ARG A 85 -5.36 2.98 -4.31
C ARG A 85 -5.05 1.55 -3.87
N LEU A 86 -3.85 1.06 -4.13
CA LEU A 86 -3.43 -0.27 -3.67
C LEU A 86 -3.44 -0.39 -2.14
N ASP A 87 -3.11 0.68 -1.40
CA ASP A 87 -3.21 0.67 0.06
C ASP A 87 -4.65 0.45 0.50
N THR A 88 -5.60 1.18 -0.10
CA THR A 88 -7.04 0.98 0.15
C THR A 88 -7.49 -0.45 -0.19
N GLY A 89 -7.03 -1.01 -1.32
CA GLY A 89 -7.34 -2.39 -1.69
C GLY A 89 -6.82 -3.42 -0.68
N LEU A 90 -5.62 -3.21 -0.16
CA LEU A 90 -5.04 -4.06 0.89
C LEU A 90 -5.82 -3.93 2.20
N MET A 91 -6.18 -2.71 2.62
CA MET A 91 -7.02 -2.49 3.80
C MET A 91 -8.37 -3.20 3.70
N LEU A 92 -8.98 -3.22 2.51
CA LEU A 92 -10.25 -3.93 2.27
C LEU A 92 -10.08 -5.45 2.44
N ILE A 93 -9.00 -6.04 1.91
CA ILE A 93 -8.70 -7.48 2.10
C ILE A 93 -8.55 -7.82 3.59
N LEU A 94 -7.79 -7.01 4.33
CA LEU A 94 -7.58 -7.24 5.77
C LEU A 94 -8.87 -7.07 6.57
N THR A 95 -9.71 -6.10 6.21
CA THR A 95 -10.99 -5.85 6.88
C THR A 95 -12.02 -6.94 6.58
N ASP A 96 -12.10 -7.43 5.33
CA ASP A 96 -13.00 -8.52 4.93
C ASP A 96 -12.66 -9.84 5.64
N SER A 97 -11.37 -10.04 5.94
CA SER A 97 -10.91 -11.16 6.74
C SER A 97 -11.34 -11.10 8.20
N ALA A 98 -11.56 -9.90 8.75
CA ALA A 98 -11.58 -9.66 10.19
C ALA A 98 -12.97 -9.90 10.80
N ASP A 99 -13.00 -10.27 12.07
CA ASP A 99 -14.24 -10.21 12.86
C ASP A 99 -14.63 -8.75 13.13
N LYS A 100 -15.88 -8.49 13.51
CA LYS A 100 -16.40 -7.12 13.69
C LYS A 100 -15.53 -6.24 14.61
N GLU A 101 -14.99 -6.82 15.69
CA GLU A 101 -14.17 -6.09 16.65
C GLU A 101 -12.82 -5.71 16.03
N MET A 102 -12.18 -6.68 15.37
CA MET A 102 -10.90 -6.50 14.69
C MET A 102 -11.05 -5.57 13.47
N SER A 103 -12.16 -5.61 12.73
CA SER A 103 -12.45 -4.69 11.63
C SER A 103 -12.48 -3.23 12.09
N TYR A 104 -13.05 -2.93 13.25
CA TYR A 104 -13.03 -1.56 13.79
C TYR A 104 -11.62 -1.09 14.17
N GLN A 105 -10.80 -1.99 14.72
CA GLN A 105 -9.40 -1.68 15.02
C GLN A 105 -8.59 -1.42 13.74
N ILE A 106 -8.74 -2.29 12.75
CA ILE A 106 -8.13 -2.16 11.42
C ILE A 106 -8.55 -0.84 10.76
N MET A 107 -9.85 -0.52 10.76
CA MET A 107 -10.35 0.73 10.18
C MET A 107 -9.90 2.00 10.93
N SER A 108 -9.46 1.86 12.19
CA SER A 108 -8.89 2.98 12.95
C SER A 108 -7.42 3.25 12.60
N CYS A 109 -6.75 2.32 11.93
CA CYS A 109 -5.39 2.49 11.44
C CYS A 109 -5.35 3.40 10.21
N THR A 110 -4.38 4.32 10.17
CA THR A 110 -4.25 5.34 9.12
C THR A 110 -3.68 4.81 7.80
N SER A 111 -3.09 3.62 7.79
CA SER A 111 -2.63 2.93 6.58
C SER A 111 -2.39 1.43 6.82
N GLY A 112 -2.24 0.64 5.75
CA GLY A 112 -2.01 -0.80 5.83
C GLY A 112 -0.76 -1.24 6.61
N LYS A 113 0.26 -0.37 6.73
CA LYS A 113 1.44 -0.62 7.58
C LYS A 113 1.15 -0.55 9.08
N HIS A 114 0.19 0.27 9.48
CA HIS A 114 -0.14 0.47 10.89
C HIS A 114 -1.15 -0.57 11.41
N MET A 115 -1.56 -1.53 10.56
CA MET A 115 -2.36 -2.71 10.91
C MET A 115 -1.45 -3.84 11.39
#